data_AF-A0A9D5RCT5-F1
#
_entry.id   AF-A0A9D5RCT5-F1
#
_cell.length_a   1.000
_cell.length_b   1.000
_cell.length_c   1.000
_cell.angle_alpha   90.00
_cell.angle_beta   90.00
_cell.angle_gamma   90.00
#
_symmetry.space_group_name_H-M   'P 1'
#
loop_
_entity.id
_entity.type
_entity.pdbx_description
1 polymer ?
#
loop_
_entity_poly.entity_id
_entity_poly.type
_entity_poly.pdbx_seq_one_letter_code
_entity_poly.pdbx_strand_id
1 'polypeptide(L)' 'MSAYPMLFRICKAAIGQANINAQEMQNIGLYLPPIERQQQFVQFKEQVDKSKVVVQKSLEQAETLKKALMQKYFG' A
#
# COMPACT_ATOMS: atom_id res chain seq x y z
N MET A 1 -3.31 -12.20 16.65
CA MET A 1 -4.33 -12.38 15.59
C MET A 1 -4.19 -11.24 14.60
N SER A 2 -3.75 -11.49 13.37
CA SER A 2 -3.71 -10.44 12.34
C SER A 2 -5.14 -10.11 11.91
N ALA A 3 -5.42 -8.83 11.60
CA ALA A 3 -6.75 -8.38 11.20
C ALA A 3 -7.18 -8.89 9.80
N TYR A 4 -6.19 -9.19 8.94
CA TYR A 4 -6.41 -9.59 7.54
C TYR A 4 -7.30 -10.84 7.35
N PRO A 5 -7.06 -11.96 8.05
CA PRO A 5 -7.91 -13.15 7.94
C PRO A 5 -9.33 -12.94 8.50
N MET A 6 -9.50 -11.99 9.42
CA MET A 6 -10.80 -11.74 10.04
C MET A 6 -11.74 -10.97 9.12
N LEU A 7 -11.25 -9.95 8.41
CA LEU A 7 -12.05 -9.16 7.47
C LEU A 7 -12.66 -10.04 6.36
N PHE A 8 -11.87 -10.96 5.82
CA PHE A 8 -12.32 -11.91 4.80
C PHE A 8 -13.45 -12.83 5.31
N ARG A 9 -13.47 -13.11 6.62
CA ARG A 9 -14.49 -13.96 7.27
C ARG A 9 -15.82 -13.23 7.54
N ILE A 10 -15.80 -11.90 7.61
CA ILE A 10 -16.97 -11.06 7.90
C ILE A 10 -17.66 -10.62 6.60
N CYS A 11 -16.93 -10.51 5.50
CA CYS A 11 -17.50 -10.27 4.16
C CYS A 11 -18.49 -11.38 3.79
N LYS A 12 -19.78 -11.05 3.71
CA LYS A 12 -20.79 -11.96 3.13
C LYS A 12 -20.72 -11.85 1.61
N ALA A 13 -20.54 -12.98 0.93
CA ALA A 13 -20.73 -13.06 -0.51
C ALA A 13 -22.23 -13.19 -0.81
N ALA A 14 -22.87 -12.13 -1.26
CA ALA A 14 -24.20 -12.19 -1.87
C ALA A 14 -24.03 -12.03 -3.38
N ILE A 15 -24.20 -13.12 -4.13
CA ILE A 15 -24.21 -13.18 -5.62
C ILE A 15 -23.22 -12.18 -6.25
N GLY A 16 -21.92 -12.46 -6.13
CA GLY A 16 -20.87 -11.65 -6.77
C GLY A 16 -20.57 -10.29 -6.12
N GLN A 17 -21.30 -9.88 -5.08
CA GLN A 17 -21.01 -8.67 -4.32
C GLN A 17 -20.67 -9.00 -2.87
N ALA A 18 -19.41 -8.74 -2.50
CA ALA A 18 -19.02 -8.71 -1.11
C ALA A 18 -19.57 -7.42 -0.48
N ASN A 19 -20.33 -7.55 0.61
CA ASN A 19 -20.86 -6.39 1.34
C ASN A 19 -20.62 -6.54 2.85
N ILE A 20 -20.38 -5.41 3.52
CA ILE A 20 -20.28 -5.25 4.97
C ILE A 20 -21.15 -4.03 5.32
N ASN A 21 -22.19 -4.21 6.12
CA ASN A 21 -23.03 -3.10 6.58
C ASN A 21 -22.41 -2.38 7.81
N ALA A 22 -22.96 -1.24 8.20
CA ALA A 22 -22.42 -0.43 9.30
C ALA A 22 -22.38 -1.18 10.65
N GLN A 23 -23.38 -2.01 10.94
CA GLN A 23 -23.43 -2.80 12.16
C GLN A 23 -22.35 -3.88 12.17
N GLU A 24 -22.13 -4.54 11.03
CA GLU A 24 -21.06 -5.52 10.84
C GLU A 24 -19.69 -4.86 10.99
N MET A 25 -19.51 -3.64 10.44
CA MET A 25 -18.28 -2.86 10.54
C MET A 25 -17.93 -2.47 11.98
N GLN A 26 -18.93 -2.07 12.77
CA GLN A 26 -18.74 -1.72 14.19
C GLN A 26 -18.35 -2.93 15.05
N ASN A 27 -18.77 -4.13 14.65
CA ASN A 27 -18.51 -5.37 15.39
C ASN A 27 -17.17 -6.03 15.01
N ILE A 28 -16.38 -5.42 14.11
CA ILE A 28 -15.06 -5.93 13.75
C ILE A 28 -14.10 -5.70 14.92
N GLY A 29 -13.74 -6.78 15.61
CA GLY A 29 -12.82 -6.76 16.75
C GLY A 29 -11.37 -6.50 16.35
N LEU A 30 -11.04 -5.27 15.97
CA LEU A 30 -9.68 -4.89 15.59
C LEU A 30 -8.80 -4.67 16.82
N TYR A 31 -7.60 -5.24 16.79
CA TYR A 31 -6.56 -4.83 17.72
C TYR A 31 -6.11 -3.41 17.37
N LEU A 32 -6.42 -2.46 18.25
CA LEU A 32 -5.96 -1.08 18.14
C LEU A 32 -4.69 -0.93 18.99
N PRO A 33 -3.50 -0.81 18.38
CA PRO A 33 -2.26 -0.61 19.16
C PRO A 33 -2.27 0.75 19.88
N PRO A 34 -1.41 0.95 20.90
CA PRO A 34 -1.25 2.26 21.54
C PRO A 34 -0.94 3.37 20.53
N ILE A 35 -1.38 4.60 20.83
CA ILE A 35 -1.29 5.73 19.88
C ILE A 35 0.15 6.03 19.47
N GLU A 36 1.12 5.81 20.37
CA GLU A 36 2.54 6.01 20.11
C GLU A 36 3.03 5.05 19.01
N ARG A 37 2.57 3.80 19.02
CA ARG A 37 2.90 2.81 17.98
C ARG A 37 2.26 3.16 16.65
N GLN A 38 1.03 3.70 16.67
CA GLN A 38 0.35 4.17 15.46
C GLN A 38 1.13 5.32 14.83
N GLN A 39 1.56 6.30 15.62
CA GLN A 39 2.34 7.45 15.17
C GLN A 39 3.70 7.02 14.60
N GLN A 40 4.41 6.11 15.28
CA GLN A 40 5.67 5.54 14.79
C GLN A 40 5.50 4.88 13.41
N PHE A 41 4.41 4.13 13.22
CA PHE A 41 4.12 3.50 11.93
C PHE A 41 3.84 4.54 10.83
N VAL A 42 3.06 5.59 11.13
CA VAL A 42 2.78 6.68 10.17
C VAL A 42 4.07 7.37 9.75
N GLN A 43 4.92 7.73 10.71
CA GLN A 43 6.22 8.37 10.43
C GLN A 43 7.11 7.50 9.53
N PHE A 44 7.20 6.20 9.83
CA PHE A 44 7.94 5.25 9.00
C PHE A 44 7.36 5.16 7.59
N LYS A 45 6.04 5.01 7.46
CA LYS A 45 5.35 4.94 6.17
C LYS A 45 5.61 6.18 5.33
N GLU A 46 5.53 7.37 5.92
CA GLU A 46 5.81 8.63 5.23
C GLU A 46 7.26 8.72 4.73
N GLN A 47 8.22 8.25 5.53
CA GLN A 47 9.63 8.19 5.11
C GLN A 47 9.84 7.22 3.94
N VAL A 48 9.18 6.07 3.97
CA VAL A 48 9.21 5.08 2.89
C VAL A 48 8.61 5.65 1.61
N ASP A 49 7.45 6.31 1.69
CA ASP A 49 6.79 6.91 0.53
C ASP A 49 7.66 7.98 -0.14
N LYS A 50 8.32 8.84 0.66
CA LYS A 50 9.27 9.83 0.13
C LYS A 50 10.42 9.15 -0.61
N SER A 51 10.99 8.10 -0.02
CA SER A 51 12.09 7.33 -0.64
C SER A 51 11.65 6.68 -1.96
N LYS A 52 10.41 6.16 -2.02
CA LYS A 52 9.85 5.54 -3.23
C LYS A 52 9.77 6.52 -4.40
N VAL A 53 9.35 7.76 -4.16
CA VAL A 53 9.29 8.80 -5.20
C VAL A 53 10.68 9.11 -5.76
N VAL A 54 11.70 9.20 -4.89
CA VAL A 54 13.08 9.43 -5.30
C VAL A 54 13.60 8.29 -6.17
N VAL A 55 13.40 7.04 -5.73
CA VAL A 55 13.83 5.86 -6.49
C VAL A 55 13.14 5.77 -7.85
N GLN A 56 11.84 6.06 -7.91
CA GLN A 56 11.09 6.08 -9.17
C GLN A 56 11.66 7.11 -10.16
N LYS A 57 11.98 8.31 -9.68
CA LYS A 57 12.61 9.34 -10.51
C LYS A 57 13.99 8.92 -11.02
N SER A 58 14.82 8.32 -10.17
CA SER A 58 16.13 7.80 -10.59
C SER A 58 16.00 6.69 -11.64
N LEU A 59 14.99 5.83 -11.53
CA LEU A 59 14.71 4.80 -12.52
C LEU A 59 14.33 5.41 -13.88
N GLU A 60 13.40 6.38 -13.90
CA GLU A 60 12.99 7.08 -15.13
C GLU A 60 14.16 7.80 -15.82
N GLN A 61 15.04 8.41 -15.03
CA GLN A 61 16.26 9.04 -15.55
C GLN A 61 17.22 8.02 -16.15
N ALA A 62 17.42 6.87 -15.48
CA ALA A 62 18.27 5.80 -15.99
C ALA A 62 17.72 5.19 -17.29
N GLU A 63 16.40 4.99 -17.39
CA GLU A 63 15.75 4.53 -18.62
C GLU A 63 15.88 5.54 -19.77
N THR A 64 15.73 6.82 -19.48
CA THR A 64 15.90 7.90 -20.46
C THR A 64 17.34 7.94 -20.98
N LEU A 65 18.32 7.87 -20.08
CA LEU A 65 19.74 7.82 -20.45
C LEU A 65 20.05 6.58 -21.28
N LYS A 66 19.52 5.42 -20.88
CA LYS A 66 19.67 4.17 -21.65
C LYS A 66 19.16 4.33 -23.08
N LYS A 67 17.97 4.92 -23.26
CA LYS A 67 17.40 5.17 -24.60
C LYS A 67 18.28 6.11 -25.43
N ALA A 68 18.74 7.20 -24.83
CA ALA A 68 19.63 8.16 -25.51
C ALA A 68 20.96 7.53 -25.94
N LEU A 69 21.56 6.68 -25.09
CA LEU A 69 22.78 5.96 -25.43
C LEU A 69 22.55 4.92 -26.54
N MET A 70 21.44 4.18 -26.49
CA MET A 70 21.09 3.24 -27.55
C MET A 70 20.92 3.96 -28.89
N GLN A 71 20.24 5.10 -28.92
CA GLN A 71 20.11 5.92 -30.13
C GLN A 71 21.47 6.44 -30.62
N LYS A 72 22.34 6.90 -29.71
CA LYS A 72 23.65 7.46 -30.09
C LYS A 72 24.58 6.43 -30.76
N TYR A 73 24.56 5.18 -30.31
CA TYR A 73 25.50 4.16 -30.75
C TYR A 73 24.92 3.16 -31.75
N PHE A 74 23.60 2.97 -31.77
CA PHE A 74 22.93 1.93 -32.58
C PHE A 74 21.72 2.43 -33.37
N GLY A 75 21.38 3.72 -33.28
CA GLY A 75 20.29 4.36 -34.01
C GLY A 75 20.74 5.11 -35.25
#